data_AF-A0A959AIF4-F1
#
_entry.id   AF-A0A959AIF4-F1
#
_cell.length_a   1.000
_cell.length_b   1.000
_cell.length_c   1.000
_cell.angle_alpha   90.00
_cell.angle_beta   90.00
_cell.angle_gamma   90.00
#
_symmetry.space_group_name_H-M   'P 1'
#
loop_
_entity.id
_entity.type
_entity.pdbx_description
1 polymer ?
#
loop_
_entity_poly.entity_id
_entity_poly.type
_entity_poly.pdbx_seq_one_letter_code
_entity_poly.pdbx_strand_id
1 'polypeptide(L)' 'MSTNERLRSRSSIRTPMLIFGTAMTLFYLGLGTYLFIDKSFLPGIPADFRSVFAGLLLIYGVYRGYRLYADQIQA' A
#
# COMPACT_ATOMS: atom_id res chain seq x y z
N MET A 1 22.33 -32.11 10.43
CA MET A 1 21.44 -31.07 9.86
C MET A 1 22.07 -29.71 10.17
N SER A 2 22.60 -29.04 9.14
CA SER A 2 23.53 -27.90 9.28
C SER A 2 22.78 -26.59 9.46
N THR A 3 23.20 -25.78 10.44
CA THR A 3 22.67 -24.46 10.81
C THR A 3 22.44 -23.52 9.62
N ASN A 4 23.14 -23.73 8.50
CA ASN A 4 23.05 -22.92 7.28
C ASN A 4 21.72 -23.06 6.52
N GLU A 5 20.96 -24.15 6.68
CA GLU A 5 19.64 -24.30 6.02
C GLU A 5 18.55 -23.43 6.66
N ARG A 6 18.66 -23.12 7.96
CA ARG A 6 17.68 -22.31 8.68
C ARG A 6 17.71 -20.83 8.27
N LEU A 7 18.83 -20.35 7.73
CA LEU A 7 18.99 -18.95 7.32
C LEU A 7 18.44 -18.65 5.92
N ARG A 8 18.26 -19.66 5.06
CA ARG A 8 17.81 -19.44 3.67
C ARG A 8 16.28 -19.45 3.48
N SER A 9 15.52 -19.97 4.45
CA SER A 9 14.05 -20.05 4.35
C SER A 9 13.33 -18.74 4.69
N ARG A 10 13.98 -17.79 5.38
CA ARG A 10 13.35 -16.52 5.78
C ARG A 10 13.31 -15.43 4.70
N SER A 11 14.10 -15.54 3.62
CA SER A 11 14.14 -14.49 2.59
C SER A 11 13.06 -14.62 1.51
N SER A 12 12.59 -15.84 1.22
CA SER A 12 11.66 -16.08 0.11
C SER A 12 10.22 -15.58 0.37
N ILE A 13 9.81 -15.47 1.64
CA ILE A 13 8.47 -14.98 2.01
C ILE A 13 8.38 -13.45 1.96
N ARG A 14 9.52 -12.73 2.04
CA ARG A 14 9.52 -11.26 1.98
C ARG A 14 9.09 -10.76 0.60
N THR A 15 9.55 -11.39 -0.48
CA THR A 15 9.30 -10.96 -1.85
C THR A 15 7.80 -10.87 -2.24
N PRO A 16 6.96 -11.91 -2.01
CA PRO A 16 5.53 -11.80 -2.32
C PRO A 16 4.80 -10.80 -1.41
N MET A 17 5.20 -10.69 -0.14
CA MET A 17 4.61 -9.74 0.81
C MET A 17 4.91 -8.27 0.43
N LEU A 18 6.11 -8.01 -0.10
CA LEU A 18 6.49 -6.72 -0.65
C LEU A 18 5.70 -6.39 -1.92
N ILE A 19 5.60 -7.33 -2.87
CA ILE A 19 4.84 -7.13 -4.11
C ILE A 19 3.36 -6.85 -3.81
N PHE A 20 2.77 -7.62 -2.89
CA PHE A 20 1.38 -7.41 -2.47
C PHE A 20 1.20 -6.06 -1.76
N GLY A 21 2.17 -5.66 -0.93
CA GLY A 21 2.19 -4.35 -0.27
C GLY A 21 2.30 -3.19 -1.27
N THR A 22 3.17 -3.30 -2.27
CA THR A 22 3.32 -2.31 -3.34
C THR A 22 2.07 -2.25 -4.22
N ALA A 23 1.50 -3.40 -4.59
CA ALA A 23 0.28 -3.47 -5.37
C ALA A 23 -0.90 -2.81 -4.64
N MET A 24 -1.07 -3.08 -3.33
CA MET A 24 -2.07 -2.39 -2.51
C MET A 24 -1.81 -0.88 -2.42
N THR A 25 -0.55 -0.46 -2.33
CA THR A 25 -0.20 0.97 -2.25
C THR A 25 -0.54 1.69 -3.55
N LEU A 26 -0.19 1.11 -4.70
CA LEU A 26 -0.58 1.62 -6.01
C LEU A 26 -2.10 1.63 -6.19
N PHE A 27 -2.78 0.59 -5.69
CA PHE A 27 -4.23 0.52 -5.72
C PHE A 27 -4.85 1.64 -4.88
N TYR A 28 -4.39 1.89 -3.66
CA TYR A 28 -4.93 2.96 -2.81
C TYR A 28 -4.63 4.36 -3.36
N LEU A 29 -3.41 4.60 -3.88
CA LEU A 29 -3.06 5.87 -4.50
C LEU A 29 -3.86 6.11 -5.79
N GLY A 30 -3.96 5.10 -6.64
CA GLY A 30 -4.72 5.15 -7.89
C GLY A 30 -6.21 5.34 -7.64
N LEU A 31 -6.80 4.53 -6.76
CA LEU A 31 -8.22 4.62 -6.42
C LEU A 31 -8.54 5.95 -5.72
N GLY A 32 -7.70 6.41 -4.79
CA GLY A 32 -7.89 7.69 -4.11
C GLY A 32 -7.80 8.89 -5.06
N THR A 33 -6.81 8.90 -5.97
CA THR A 33 -6.67 9.94 -7.01
C THR A 33 -7.85 9.90 -7.99
N TYR A 34 -8.25 8.70 -8.41
CA TYR A 34 -9.39 8.50 -9.30
C TYR A 34 -10.70 8.94 -8.64
N LEU A 35 -10.90 8.65 -7.34
CA LEU A 35 -12.06 9.14 -6.58
C LEU A 35 -12.11 10.67 -6.48
N PHE A 36 -10.94 11.31 -6.51
CA PHE A 36 -10.79 12.75 -6.42
C PHE A 36 -11.11 13.45 -7.74
N ILE A 37 -10.73 12.83 -8.87
CA ILE A 37 -10.98 13.35 -10.23
C ILE A 37 -12.41 13.02 -10.68
N ASP A 38 -12.84 11.76 -10.54
CA ASP A 38 -14.12 11.28 -11.01
C ASP A 38 -15.16 11.26 -9.88
N LYS A 39 -15.90 12.36 -9.77
CA LYS A 39 -16.97 12.54 -8.79
C LYS A 39 -18.21 11.66 -9.06
N SER A 40 -18.24 10.93 -10.16
CA SER A 40 -19.40 10.10 -10.57
C SER A 40 -19.38 8.69 -9.98
N PHE A 41 -18.22 8.24 -9.48
CA PHE A 41 -18.02 6.85 -9.04
C PHE A 41 -18.81 6.40 -7.79
N LEU A 42 -19.16 7.34 -6.89
CA LEU A 42 -19.97 7.11 -5.69
C LEU A 42 -21.04 8.22 -5.59
N PRO A 43 -22.10 8.15 -6.41
CA PRO A 43 -23.12 9.20 -6.48
C PRO A 43 -24.00 9.28 -5.23
N GLY A 44 -23.99 8.25 -4.37
CA GLY A 44 -24.75 8.22 -3.12
C GLY A 44 -24.02 8.77 -1.89
N ILE A 45 -22.75 9.19 -2.01
CA ILE A 45 -21.96 9.68 -0.87
C ILE A 45 -21.79 11.20 -0.96
N PRO A 46 -22.07 11.96 0.12
CA PRO A 46 -21.80 13.39 0.19
C PRO A 46 -20.36 13.73 -0.19
N ALA A 47 -20.19 14.82 -0.95
CA ALA A 47 -18.89 15.23 -1.48
C ALA A 47 -17.82 15.40 -0.38
N ASP A 48 -18.20 15.93 0.79
CA ASP A 48 -17.28 16.18 1.91
C ASP A 48 -16.70 14.88 2.47
N PHE A 49 -17.54 13.86 2.71
CA PHE A 49 -17.09 12.55 3.18
C PHE A 49 -16.14 11.89 2.18
N ARG A 50 -16.43 12.06 0.89
CA ARG A 50 -15.65 11.47 -0.19
C ARG A 50 -14.27 12.10 -0.33
N SER A 51 -14.17 13.42 -0.17
CA SER A 51 -12.90 14.15 -0.16
C SER A 51 -12.04 13.77 1.05
N VAL A 52 -12.63 13.66 2.24
CA VAL A 52 -11.92 13.20 3.45
C VAL A 52 -11.44 11.75 3.28
N PHE A 53 -12.29 10.88 2.74
CA PHE A 53 -11.94 9.48 2.50
C PHE A 53 -10.81 9.32 1.48
N ALA A 54 -10.86 10.07 0.37
CA ALA A 54 -9.79 10.11 -0.63
C ALA A 54 -8.48 10.62 -0.02
N GLY A 55 -8.53 11.68 0.79
CA GLY A 55 -7.36 12.21 1.50
C GLY A 55 -6.73 11.19 2.45
N LEU A 56 -7.55 10.48 3.24
CA LEU A 56 -7.09 9.41 4.13
C LEU A 56 -6.46 8.24 3.37
N LEU A 57 -7.04 7.84 2.22
CA LEU A 57 -6.47 6.81 1.36
C LEU A 57 -5.08 7.21 0.85
N LEU A 58 -4.92 8.45 0.41
CA LEU A 58 -3.64 8.97 -0.06
C LEU A 58 -2.60 9.00 1.05
N ILE A 59 -2.93 9.54 2.22
CA ILE A 59 -2.03 9.61 3.39
C ILE A 59 -1.60 8.20 3.82
N TYR A 60 -2.55 7.27 3.92
CA TYR A 60 -2.25 5.89 4.29
C TYR A 60 -1.41 5.17 3.23
N GLY A 61 -1.70 5.38 1.94
CA GLY A 61 -0.90 4.88 0.83
C GLY A 61 0.55 5.36 0.90
N VAL A 62 0.77 6.66 1.14
CA VAL A 62 2.12 7.24 1.27
C VAL A 62 2.84 6.69 2.51
N TYR A 63 2.18 6.65 3.68
CA TYR A 63 2.77 6.09 4.89
C TYR A 63 3.17 4.61 4.72
N ARG A 64 2.34 3.83 4.03
CA ARG A 64 2.60 2.41 3.77
C ARG A 64 3.74 2.21 2.77
N GLY A 65 3.82 3.05 1.74
CA GLY A 65 4.95 3.11 0.81
C GLY A 65 6.24 3.48 1.54
N TYR A 66 6.21 4.48 2.43
CA TYR A 66 7.36 4.87 3.24
C TYR A 66 7.84 3.73 4.14
N ARG A 67 6.94 3.01 4.80
CA ARG A 67 7.30 1.86 5.64
C ARG A 67 7.94 0.73 4.83
N LEU A 68 7.49 0.52 3.59
CA LEU A 68 8.09 -0.43 2.66
C LEU A 68 9.52 -0.03 2.27
N TYR A 69 9.73 1.26 1.94
CA TYR A 69 11.05 1.80 1.63
C TYR A 69 11.99 1.75 2.84
N ALA A 70 11.50 2.08 4.04
CA ALA A 70 12.28 2.00 5.26
C ALA A 70 12.75 0.56 5.56
N ASP A 71 11.87 -0.43 5.37
CA ASP A 71 12.20 -1.85 5.58
C ASP A 71 13.22 -2.38 4.55
N GLN A 72 13.26 -1.81 3.33
CA GLN A 72 14.27 -2.11 2.31
C GLN A 72 15.63 -1.46 2.59
N ILE A 73 15.65 -0.27 3.20
CA ILE A 73 16.88 0.47 3.50
C ILE A 73 17.57 -0.07 4.78
N GLN A 74 16.80 -0.71 5.67
CA GLN A 74 17.31 -1.27 6.94
C GLN A 74 17.72 -2.75 6.87
N ALA A 75 17.61 -3.39 5.70
CA ALA A 75 17.98 -4.79 5.43
C ALA A 75 19.33 -4.89 4.72
#